data_AF-A0A821KSH9-F1
#
_entry.id   AF-A0A821KSH9-F1
#
_cell.length_a   1.000
_cell.length_b   1.000
_cell.length_c   1.000
_cell.angle_alpha   90.00
_cell.angle_beta   90.00
_cell.angle_gamma   90.00
#
_symmetry.space_group_name_H-M   'P 1'
#
loop_
_entity.id
_entity.type
_entity.pdbx_description
1 polymer ?
#
loop_
_entity_poly.entity_id
_entity_poly.type
_entity_poly.pdbx_seq_one_letter_code
_entity_poly.pdbx_strand_id
1 'polypeptide(L)'
;VDPSQDMLDVFRTGSDLNPNIEIICMDAVTFSQSTQHSSYDRIFLKGMVHLLTHEERLIAFEGFYKQIASKNGKLLIISNHHALQFFPFDERTKSLCQKILGVETLLDELKHAGFKQIQEKTFTYEFPQNTVKVEDWIYLIENRLWTLFSEENINQEQMKDLIDHVKKQHASPNNFQTIDK
;
A
#
# COMPACT_ATOMS: atom_id res chain seq x y z
N VAL A 1 -11.81 -6.51 -7.19
CA VAL A 1 -10.94 -6.67 -8.38
C VAL A 1 -9.53 -6.78 -7.86
N ASP A 2 -8.79 -7.81 -8.26
CA ASP A 2 -7.39 -8.01 -7.88
C ASP A 2 -6.70 -8.80 -9.00
N PRO A 3 -5.43 -8.50 -9.37
CA PRO A 3 -4.72 -9.31 -10.35
C PRO A 3 -4.29 -10.69 -9.84
N SER A 4 -4.27 -10.91 -8.51
CA SER A 4 -3.85 -12.18 -7.90
C SER A 4 -5.03 -13.11 -7.66
N GLN A 5 -5.08 -14.21 -8.42
CA GLN A 5 -6.09 -15.25 -8.22
C GLN A 5 -6.03 -15.86 -6.80
N ASP A 6 -4.82 -16.05 -6.26
CA ASP A 6 -4.62 -16.60 -4.91
C ASP A 6 -5.26 -15.70 -3.83
N MET A 7 -5.08 -14.37 -3.93
CA MET A 7 -5.69 -13.42 -2.99
C MET A 7 -7.23 -13.44 -3.08
N LEU A 8 -7.77 -13.62 -4.29
CA LEU A 8 -9.21 -13.74 -4.48
C LEU A 8 -9.75 -15.05 -3.89
N ASP A 9 -8.99 -16.14 -3.95
CA ASP A 9 -9.38 -17.43 -3.36
C ASP A 9 -9.33 -17.41 -1.83
N VAL A 10 -8.34 -16.72 -1.25
CA VAL A 10 -8.31 -16.43 0.20
C VAL A 10 -9.54 -15.61 0.61
N PHE A 11 -9.90 -14.59 -0.16
CA PHE A 11 -11.08 -13.78 0.13
C PHE A 11 -12.37 -14.61 0.07
N ARG A 12 -12.52 -15.52 -0.91
CA ARG A 12 -13.67 -16.41 -1.04
C ARG A 12 -13.81 -17.40 0.10
N THR A 13 -12.71 -17.98 0.56
CA THR A 13 -12.71 -19.00 1.61
C THR A 13 -12.88 -18.40 3.00
N GLY A 14 -12.40 -17.18 3.21
CA GLY A 14 -12.42 -16.51 4.51
C GLY A 14 -13.70 -15.75 4.84
N SER A 15 -14.70 -15.70 3.95
CA SER A 15 -15.93 -14.92 4.20
C SER A 15 -17.20 -15.63 3.75
N ASP A 16 -18.25 -15.52 4.57
CA ASP A 16 -19.64 -15.73 4.13
C ASP A 16 -19.98 -14.60 3.14
N LEU A 17 -19.53 -14.76 1.89
CA LEU A 17 -19.60 -13.71 0.89
C LEU A 17 -21.05 -13.27 0.69
N ASN A 18 -21.26 -11.96 0.82
CA ASN A 18 -22.51 -11.35 0.43
C ASN A 18 -22.76 -11.70 -1.05
N PRO A 19 -23.94 -12.27 -1.41
CA PRO A 19 -24.22 -12.73 -2.78
C PRO A 19 -24.20 -11.60 -3.82
N ASN A 20 -24.19 -10.34 -3.38
CA ASN A 20 -24.07 -9.17 -4.25
C ASN A 20 -22.62 -8.76 -4.55
N ILE A 21 -21.61 -9.52 -4.08
CA ILE A 21 -20.20 -9.25 -4.36
C ILE A 21 -19.77 -10.00 -5.60
N GLU A 22 -19.43 -9.25 -6.65
CA GLU A 22 -18.73 -9.77 -7.82
C GLU A 22 -17.22 -9.74 -7.60
N ILE A 23 -16.55 -10.85 -7.90
CA ILE A 23 -15.10 -10.99 -7.75
C ILE A 23 -14.48 -11.16 -9.14
N ILE A 24 -13.60 -10.23 -9.50
CA ILE A 24 -12.98 -10.15 -10.82
C ILE A 24 -11.45 -10.26 -10.67
N CYS A 25 -10.85 -11.24 -11.35
CA CYS A 25 -9.41 -11.39 -11.48
C CYS A 25 -8.90 -10.56 -12.65
N MET A 26 -8.38 -9.36 -12.38
CA MET A 26 -7.96 -8.39 -13.39
C MET A 26 -7.06 -7.34 -12.78
N ASP A 27 -6.08 -6.84 -13.53
CA ASP A 27 -5.26 -5.72 -13.10
C ASP A 27 -6.03 -4.38 -13.19
N ALA A 28 -5.56 -3.38 -12.45
CA ALA A 28 -6.23 -2.10 -12.33
C ALA A 28 -6.29 -1.33 -13.67
N VAL A 29 -5.28 -1.47 -14.54
CA VAL A 29 -5.21 -0.76 -15.82
C VAL A 29 -6.27 -1.32 -16.75
N THR A 30 -6.26 -2.63 -16.98
CA THR A 30 -7.27 -3.31 -17.81
C THR A 30 -8.68 -3.07 -17.28
N PHE A 31 -8.88 -3.18 -15.96
CA PHE A 31 -10.18 -2.95 -15.35
C PHE A 31 -10.68 -1.54 -15.57
N SER A 32 -9.82 -0.51 -15.41
CA SER A 32 -10.20 0.90 -15.60
C SER A 32 -10.64 1.24 -17.03
N GLN A 33 -10.16 0.48 -18.02
CA GLN A 33 -10.51 0.67 -19.43
C GLN A 33 -11.72 -0.17 -19.86
N SER A 34 -12.20 -1.08 -19.00
CA SER A 34 -13.33 -1.94 -19.32
C SER A 34 -14.63 -1.13 -19.50
N THR A 35 -15.34 -1.41 -20.58
CA THR A 35 -16.70 -0.88 -20.85
C THR A 35 -17.79 -1.88 -20.48
N GLN A 36 -17.42 -3.04 -19.95
CA GLN A 36 -18.36 -4.12 -19.61
C GLN A 36 -19.17 -3.83 -18.35
N HIS A 37 -18.70 -2.90 -17.52
CA HIS A 37 -19.32 -2.57 -16.25
C HIS A 37 -20.09 -1.25 -16.33
N SER A 38 -21.21 -1.19 -15.60
CA SER A 38 -21.93 0.07 -15.38
C SER A 38 -21.08 1.06 -14.60
N SER A 39 -21.44 2.34 -14.65
CA SER A 39 -20.74 3.35 -13.85
C SER A 39 -20.83 3.05 -12.35
N TYR A 40 -19.75 3.30 -11.63
CA TYR A 40 -19.63 3.08 -10.19
C TYR A 40 -19.91 4.36 -9.42
N ASP A 41 -20.74 4.29 -8.38
CA ASP A 41 -20.89 5.41 -7.44
C ASP A 41 -19.59 5.68 -6.67
N ARG A 42 -18.85 4.61 -6.35
CA ARG A 42 -17.64 4.68 -5.53
C ARG A 42 -16.60 3.72 -6.09
N ILE A 43 -15.36 4.20 -6.22
CA ILE A 43 -14.18 3.36 -6.45
C ILE A 43 -13.27 3.52 -5.24
N PHE A 44 -12.76 2.40 -4.73
CA PHE A 44 -11.90 2.38 -3.55
C PHE A 44 -10.59 1.65 -3.86
N LEU A 45 -9.47 2.34 -3.67
CA LEU A 45 -8.12 1.80 -3.86
C LEU A 45 -7.39 1.86 -2.51
N LYS A 46 -7.07 0.69 -1.93
CA LYS A 46 -6.37 0.59 -0.64
C LYS A 46 -5.02 -0.05 -0.82
N GLY A 47 -3.96 0.67 -0.49
CA GLY A 47 -2.60 0.13 -0.39
C GLY A 47 -2.04 -0.44 -1.68
N MET A 48 -2.52 -0.02 -2.85
CA MET A 48 -2.11 -0.61 -4.13
C MET A 48 -1.54 0.39 -5.13
N VAL A 49 -1.83 1.69 -5.00
CA VAL A 49 -1.46 2.68 -6.03
C VAL A 49 0.06 2.82 -6.22
N HIS A 50 0.85 2.51 -5.18
CA HIS A 50 2.31 2.54 -5.25
C HIS A 50 2.92 1.36 -6.02
N LEU A 51 2.11 0.33 -6.33
CA LEU A 51 2.53 -0.82 -7.14
C LEU A 51 2.45 -0.55 -8.63
N LEU A 52 1.68 0.46 -9.03
CA LEU A 52 1.55 0.88 -10.42
C LEU A 52 2.69 1.83 -10.78
N THR A 53 3.23 1.70 -11.98
CA THR A 53 4.14 2.69 -12.58
C THR A 53 3.42 4.02 -12.83
N HIS A 54 4.18 5.08 -13.12
CA HIS A 54 3.59 6.38 -13.45
C HIS A 54 2.62 6.30 -14.64
N GLU A 55 3.01 5.64 -15.73
CA GLU A 55 2.18 5.48 -16.92
C GLU A 55 0.90 4.70 -16.62
N GLU A 56 1.02 3.59 -15.89
CA GLU A 56 -0.15 2.79 -15.48
C GLU A 56 -1.10 3.58 -14.59
N ARG A 57 -0.60 4.42 -13.67
CA ARG A 57 -1.45 5.28 -12.85
C ARG A 57 -2.22 6.31 -13.67
N LEU A 58 -1.56 6.95 -14.64
CA LEU A 58 -2.24 7.90 -15.53
C LEU A 58 -3.39 7.22 -16.29
N ILE A 59 -3.12 6.07 -16.90
CA ILE A 59 -4.13 5.30 -17.63
C ILE A 59 -5.26 4.87 -16.68
N ALA A 60 -4.90 4.32 -15.51
CA ALA A 60 -5.87 3.82 -14.53
C ALA A 60 -6.78 4.94 -14.02
N PHE A 61 -6.22 6.09 -13.64
CA PHE A 61 -7.02 7.20 -13.11
C PHE A 61 -7.92 7.83 -14.16
N GLU A 62 -7.48 7.95 -15.41
CA GLU A 62 -8.35 8.39 -16.52
C GLU A 62 -9.51 7.41 -16.74
N GLY A 63 -9.23 6.11 -16.70
CA GLY A 63 -10.25 5.07 -16.83
C GLY A 63 -11.25 5.13 -15.67
N PHE A 64 -10.78 5.21 -14.43
CA PHE A 64 -11.64 5.35 -13.25
C PHE A 64 -12.46 6.63 -13.28
N TYR A 65 -11.92 7.75 -13.76
CA TYR A 65 -12.68 8.98 -13.92
C TYR A 65 -13.88 8.79 -14.87
N LYS A 66 -13.70 8.03 -15.97
CA LYS A 66 -14.78 7.69 -16.92
C LYS A 66 -15.79 6.69 -16.35
N GLN A 67 -15.32 5.76 -15.51
CA GLN A 67 -16.16 4.74 -14.90
C GLN A 67 -16.97 5.24 -13.70
N ILE A 68 -16.57 6.34 -13.06
CA ILE A 68 -17.32 6.90 -11.93
C ILE A 68 -18.60 7.59 -12.41
N ALA A 69 -19.70 7.39 -11.68
CA ALA A 69 -20.97 8.04 -11.96
C ALA A 69 -20.82 9.57 -12.00
N SER A 70 -21.34 10.20 -13.07
CA SER A 70 -21.20 11.64 -13.30
C SER A 70 -21.81 12.53 -12.21
N LYS A 71 -22.77 11.99 -11.44
CA LYS A 71 -23.38 12.65 -10.29
C LYS A 71 -22.89 12.03 -8.99
N ASN A 72 -22.22 12.83 -8.16
CA ASN A 72 -21.78 12.46 -6.81
C ASN A 72 -20.87 11.23 -6.72
N GLY A 73 -20.30 10.77 -7.83
CA GLY A 73 -19.35 9.67 -7.82
C GLY A 73 -18.03 10.05 -7.14
N LYS A 74 -17.37 9.09 -6.47
CA LYS A 74 -16.14 9.36 -5.71
C LYS A 74 -15.09 8.28 -5.90
N LEU A 75 -13.83 8.70 -6.05
CA LEU A 75 -12.65 7.87 -5.90
C LEU A 75 -12.08 8.09 -4.50
N LEU A 76 -11.87 7.03 -3.74
CA LEU A 76 -11.16 7.06 -2.47
C LEU A 76 -9.86 6.26 -2.59
N ILE A 77 -8.74 6.90 -2.31
CA ILE A 77 -7.42 6.28 -2.26
C ILE A 77 -6.92 6.32 -0.82
N ILE A 78 -6.48 5.17 -0.31
CA ILE A 78 -5.77 5.07 0.97
C ILE A 78 -4.37 4.54 0.69
N SER A 79 -3.38 5.37 1.01
CA SER A 79 -1.96 5.05 0.96
C SER A 79 -1.36 5.17 2.35
N ASN A 80 -0.50 4.22 2.73
CA ASN A 80 0.20 4.25 4.00
C ASN A 80 1.56 4.91 3.79
N HIS A 81 1.84 5.97 4.54
CA HIS A 81 3.17 6.56 4.64
C HIS A 81 3.77 6.19 5.98
N HIS A 82 4.88 5.46 5.94
CA HIS A 82 5.55 4.97 7.14
C HIS A 82 6.59 6.00 7.59
N ALA A 83 6.43 6.50 8.81
CA ALA A 83 7.42 7.36 9.46
C ALA A 83 8.65 6.50 9.83
N LEU A 84 9.70 6.57 9.00
CA LEU A 84 10.86 5.66 9.02
C LEU A 84 11.69 5.71 10.29
N GLN A 85 11.59 6.81 11.03
CA GLN A 85 12.23 6.97 12.33
C GLN A 85 11.74 5.94 13.38
N PHE A 86 10.60 5.30 13.15
CA PHE A 86 10.01 4.34 14.10
C PHE A 86 10.26 2.87 13.75
N PHE A 87 10.95 2.57 12.65
CA PHE A 87 11.18 1.19 12.22
C PHE A 87 12.64 0.77 12.42
N PRO A 88 12.92 -0.46 12.91
CA PRO A 88 14.26 -0.99 13.19
C PRO A 88 15.03 -1.38 11.94
N PHE A 89 14.94 -0.55 10.90
CA PHE A 89 15.51 -0.82 9.60
C PHE A 89 16.91 -0.24 9.46
N ASP A 90 17.76 -0.94 8.71
CA ASP A 90 19.05 -0.40 8.28
C ASP A 90 18.86 0.80 7.32
N GLU A 91 19.90 1.61 7.14
CA GLU A 91 19.82 2.83 6.30
C GLU A 91 19.47 2.54 4.84
N ARG A 92 19.87 1.37 4.32
CA ARG A 92 19.51 0.91 2.98
C ARG A 92 17.99 0.75 2.87
N THR A 93 17.39 0.04 3.81
CA THR A 93 15.96 -0.26 3.85
C THR A 93 15.15 1.02 4.09
N LYS A 94 15.64 1.93 4.93
CA LYS A 94 15.05 3.27 5.07
C LYS A 94 15.08 4.06 3.75
N SER A 95 16.19 4.03 3.02
CA SER A 95 16.31 4.72 1.72
C SER A 95 15.31 4.19 0.69
N LEU A 96 15.04 2.89 0.67
CA LEU A 96 14.03 2.30 -0.20
C LEU A 96 12.62 2.82 0.12
N CYS A 97 12.27 3.00 1.40
CA CYS A 97 10.99 3.59 1.78
C CYS A 97 10.83 5.06 1.38
N GLN A 98 11.92 5.81 1.24
CA GLN A 98 11.84 7.21 0.79
C GLN A 98 11.48 7.32 -0.71
N LYS A 99 11.58 6.22 -1.46
CA LYS A 99 11.17 6.15 -2.88
C LYS A 99 9.68 5.89 -3.07
N ILE A 100 8.89 5.83 -1.98
CA ILE A 100 7.44 5.66 -2.05
C ILE A 100 6.80 6.87 -2.75
N LEU A 101 5.79 6.61 -3.57
CA LEU A 101 5.01 7.61 -4.30
C LEU A 101 4.61 8.79 -3.40
N GLY A 102 5.09 9.98 -3.75
CA GLY A 102 4.73 11.21 -3.05
C GLY A 102 3.27 11.60 -3.28
N VAL A 103 2.63 12.15 -2.25
CA VAL A 103 1.25 12.67 -2.33
C VAL A 103 1.11 13.70 -3.45
N GLU A 104 2.08 14.60 -3.63
CA GLU A 104 2.02 15.65 -4.64
C GLU A 104 1.91 15.08 -6.06
N THR A 105 2.73 14.06 -6.37
CA THR A 105 2.67 13.34 -7.63
C THR A 105 1.30 12.70 -7.84
N LEU A 106 0.74 12.05 -6.82
CA LEU A 106 -0.58 11.45 -6.90
C LEU A 106 -1.67 12.50 -7.15
N LEU A 107 -1.61 13.65 -6.47
CA LEU A 107 -2.56 14.75 -6.68
C LEU A 107 -2.51 15.29 -8.10
N ASP A 108 -1.32 15.43 -8.68
CA ASP A 108 -1.16 15.94 -10.05
C ASP A 108 -1.64 14.92 -11.10
N GLU A 109 -1.37 13.64 -10.91
CA GLU A 109 -1.90 12.56 -11.75
C GLU A 109 -3.45 12.50 -11.69
N LEU A 110 -4.05 12.70 -10.51
CA LEU A 110 -5.51 12.77 -10.37
C LEU A 110 -6.11 14.02 -11.05
N LYS A 111 -5.45 15.17 -10.96
CA LYS A 111 -5.88 16.38 -11.69
C LYS A 111 -5.79 16.15 -13.20
N HIS A 112 -4.73 15.51 -13.67
CA HIS A 112 -4.55 15.15 -15.07
C HIS A 112 -5.71 14.29 -15.58
N ALA A 113 -6.11 13.29 -14.80
CA ALA A 113 -7.27 12.44 -15.11
C ALA A 113 -8.64 13.16 -15.11
N GLY A 114 -8.72 14.39 -14.60
CA GLY A 114 -9.93 15.21 -14.60
C GLY A 114 -10.60 15.40 -13.23
N PHE A 115 -10.03 14.85 -12.15
CA PHE A 115 -10.56 15.07 -10.80
C PHE A 115 -10.30 16.52 -10.33
N LYS A 116 -11.35 17.20 -9.85
CA LYS A 116 -11.27 18.63 -9.44
C LYS A 116 -11.42 18.88 -7.95
N GLN A 117 -12.25 18.10 -7.26
CA GLN A 117 -12.58 18.29 -5.84
C GLN A 117 -11.79 17.30 -4.97
N ILE A 118 -10.46 17.34 -5.09
CA ILE A 118 -9.58 16.41 -4.38
C ILE A 118 -9.41 16.90 -2.93
N GLN A 119 -9.64 16.00 -1.98
CA GLN A 119 -9.43 16.26 -0.55
C GLN A 119 -8.36 15.30 -0.04
N GLU A 120 -7.38 15.85 0.67
CA GLU A 120 -6.35 15.09 1.36
C GLU A 120 -6.62 15.11 2.87
N LYS A 121 -6.47 13.95 3.51
CA LYS A 121 -6.51 13.82 4.96
C LYS A 121 -5.45 12.83 5.41
N THR A 122 -4.64 13.24 6.36
CA THR A 122 -3.64 12.40 6.99
C THR A 122 -4.12 11.97 8.37
N PHE A 123 -4.08 10.68 8.62
CA PHE A 123 -4.36 10.10 9.93
C PHE A 123 -3.09 9.44 10.42
N THR A 124 -2.55 9.96 11.52
CA THR A 124 -1.36 9.37 12.15
C THR A 124 -1.81 8.32 13.16
N TYR A 125 -1.23 7.13 13.05
CA TYR A 125 -1.33 6.10 14.07
C TYR A 125 0.04 5.89 14.70
N GLU A 126 0.10 6.01 16.02
CA GLU A 126 1.29 5.72 16.80
C GLU A 126 1.12 4.36 17.48
N PHE A 127 2.07 3.46 17.27
CA PHE A 127 2.13 2.22 18.02
C PHE A 127 2.44 2.55 19.49
N PRO A 128 1.66 2.03 20.46
CA PRO A 128 2.02 2.19 21.85
C PRO A 128 3.41 1.59 22.11
N GLN A 129 4.15 2.18 23.05
CA GLN A 129 5.48 1.69 23.38
C GLN A 129 5.45 0.19 23.75
N ASN A 130 6.43 -0.55 23.26
CA ASN A 130 6.72 -1.96 23.46
C ASN A 130 5.61 -2.91 23.00
N THR A 131 4.75 -2.49 22.08
CA THR A 131 3.67 -3.34 21.53
C THR A 131 4.13 -4.30 20.44
N VAL A 132 5.11 -3.89 19.62
CA VAL A 132 5.66 -4.73 18.56
C VAL A 132 6.98 -5.32 19.05
N LYS A 133 7.03 -6.65 19.15
CA LYS A 133 8.22 -7.37 19.62
C LYS A 133 9.21 -7.59 18.48
N VAL A 134 10.45 -7.93 18.84
CA VAL A 134 11.48 -8.27 17.85
C VAL A 134 11.05 -9.44 16.97
N GLU A 135 10.35 -10.42 17.53
CA GLU A 135 9.86 -11.59 16.79
C GLU A 135 8.81 -11.20 15.75
N ASP A 136 7.96 -10.22 16.05
CA ASP A 136 6.95 -9.72 15.10
C ASP A 136 7.62 -9.04 13.90
N TRP A 137 8.68 -8.26 14.15
CA TRP A 137 9.48 -7.66 13.08
C TRP A 137 10.16 -8.71 12.20
N ILE A 138 10.80 -9.69 12.83
CA ILE A 138 11.47 -10.78 12.11
C ILE A 138 10.45 -11.52 11.26
N TYR A 139 9.27 -11.84 11.81
CA TYR A 139 8.20 -12.51 11.08
C TYR A 139 7.75 -11.71 9.84
N LEU A 140 7.50 -10.40 9.99
CA LEU A 140 7.13 -9.50 8.89
C LEU A 140 8.17 -9.51 7.76
N ILE A 141 9.45 -9.50 8.13
CA ILE A 141 10.59 -9.48 7.22
C ILE A 141 10.72 -10.85 6.54
N GLU A 142 10.90 -11.93 7.30
CA GLU A 142 11.09 -13.29 6.76
C GLU A 142 9.97 -13.73 5.80
N ASN A 143 8.72 -13.33 6.09
CA ASN A 143 7.56 -13.66 5.25
C ASN A 143 7.26 -12.62 4.16
N ARG A 144 8.13 -11.60 4.00
CA ARG A 144 8.04 -10.57 2.95
C ARG A 144 6.67 -9.90 2.88
N LEU A 145 6.07 -9.61 4.03
CA LEU A 145 4.67 -9.16 4.09
C LEU A 145 4.45 -7.73 3.58
N TRP A 146 5.52 -6.95 3.41
CA TRP A 146 5.48 -5.62 2.80
C TRP A 146 6.21 -5.63 1.46
N THR A 147 5.68 -4.89 0.48
CA THR A 147 6.26 -4.77 -0.87
C THR A 147 7.74 -4.37 -0.85
N LEU A 148 8.15 -3.59 0.15
CA LEU A 148 9.54 -3.22 0.39
C LEU A 148 10.47 -4.45 0.51
N PHE A 149 9.96 -5.53 1.08
CA PHE A 149 10.66 -6.80 1.27
C PHE A 149 10.44 -7.76 0.10
N SER A 150 9.95 -7.32 -1.06
CA SER A 150 9.88 -8.17 -2.25
C SER A 150 11.27 -8.63 -2.68
N GLU A 151 11.36 -9.74 -3.43
CA GLU A 151 12.64 -10.25 -3.93
C GLU A 151 13.34 -9.28 -4.88
N GLU A 152 12.57 -8.43 -5.57
CA GLU A 152 13.07 -7.38 -6.45
C GLU A 152 13.79 -6.26 -5.67
N ASN A 153 13.35 -6.00 -4.44
CA ASN A 153 13.87 -4.91 -3.61
C ASN A 153 14.98 -5.37 -2.66
N ILE A 154 14.81 -6.55 -2.05
CA ILE A 154 15.75 -7.09 -1.05
C ILE A 154 15.96 -8.59 -1.28
N ASN A 155 17.19 -8.98 -1.62
CA ASN A 155 17.56 -10.37 -1.84
C ASN A 155 17.74 -11.14 -0.50
N GLN A 156 17.92 -12.46 -0.58
CA GLN A 156 18.00 -13.32 0.62
C GLN A 156 19.17 -13.01 1.57
N GLU A 157 20.31 -12.57 1.07
CA GLU A 157 21.44 -12.16 1.91
C GLU A 157 21.13 -10.85 2.64
N GLN A 158 20.61 -9.88 1.89
CA GLN A 158 20.22 -8.58 2.41
C GLN A 158 19.10 -8.70 3.47
N MET A 159 18.21 -9.68 3.35
CA MET A 159 17.19 -10.01 4.36
C MET A 159 17.82 -10.52 5.66
N LYS A 160 18.83 -11.41 5.58
CA LYS A 160 19.55 -11.89 6.76
C LYS A 160 20.25 -10.75 7.48
N ASP A 161 20.92 -9.87 6.73
CA ASP A 161 21.57 -8.68 7.29
C ASP A 161 20.57 -7.77 8.01
N LEU A 162 19.39 -7.56 7.42
CA LEU A 162 18.33 -6.75 8.01
C LEU A 162 17.79 -7.37 9.30
N ILE A 163 17.55 -8.68 9.32
CA ILE A 163 17.11 -9.41 10.52
C ILE A 163 18.16 -9.29 11.64
N ASP A 164 19.44 -9.46 11.32
CA ASP A 164 20.51 -9.31 12.28
C ASP A 164 20.64 -7.87 12.79
N HIS A 165 20.39 -6.89 11.93
CA HIS A 165 20.30 -5.48 12.33
C HIS A 165 19.17 -5.26 13.34
N VAL A 166 17.96 -5.74 13.04
CA VAL A 166 16.78 -5.63 13.92
C VAL A 166 17.05 -6.24 15.29
N LYS A 167 17.65 -7.45 15.34
CA LYS A 167 18.03 -8.11 16.58
C LYS A 167 19.01 -7.28 17.42
N LYS A 168 20.04 -6.70 16.78
CA LYS A 168 21.04 -5.85 17.46
C LYS A 168 20.43 -4.56 18.01
N GLN A 169 19.52 -3.92 17.27
CA GLN A 169 18.84 -2.71 17.74
C GLN A 169 17.96 -2.98 18.96
N HIS A 170 17.23 -4.10 18.99
CA HIS A 170 16.40 -4.48 20.13
C HIS A 170 17.18 -4.96 21.36
N ALA A 171 18.39 -5.52 21.18
CA ALA A 171 19.27 -5.90 22.29
C ALA A 171 19.98 -4.70 22.94
N SER A 172 20.00 -3.54 22.27
CA SER A 172 20.67 -2.33 22.74
C SER A 172 19.73 -1.51 23.67
N PRO A 173 20.13 -1.18 24.92
CA PRO A 173 19.25 -0.57 25.92
C PRO A 173 18.58 0.78 25.57
N ASN A 174 18.94 1.44 24.46
CA ASN A 174 18.60 2.84 24.19
C ASN A 174 17.85 3.13 22.88
N ASN A 175 17.51 2.14 22.03
CA ASN A 175 17.28 2.49 20.62
C ASN A 175 15.90 2.24 20.02
N PHE A 176 14.94 1.67 20.75
CA PHE A 176 13.58 1.60 20.25
C PHE A 176 12.61 2.21 21.26
N GLN A 177 12.11 3.40 20.88
CA GLN A 177 10.95 4.11 21.44
C GLN A 177 11.17 5.02 22.66
N THR A 178 12.39 5.40 23.02
CA THR A 178 12.60 6.56 23.92
C THR A 178 12.49 7.85 23.11
N ILE A 179 11.28 8.41 23.05
CA ILE A 179 11.11 9.84 22.78
C ILE A 179 11.37 10.54 24.12
N ASP A 180 12.45 11.31 24.21
CA ASP A 180 12.62 12.28 25.28
C ASP A 180 11.37 13.20 25.27
N LYS A 181 10.67 13.26 26.40
CA LYS A 181 9.51 14.14 26.61
C LYS A 181 9.92 15.61 26.66
#